data_AF-A0A2A6RJL8-F1
#
_entry.id   AF-A0A2A6RJL8-F1
#
_cell.length_a   1.000
_cell.length_b   1.000
_cell.length_c   1.000
_cell.angle_alpha   90.00
_cell.angle_beta   90.00
_cell.angle_gamma   90.00
#
_symmetry.space_group_name_H-M   'P 1'
#
loop_
_entity.id
_entity.type
_entity.pdbx_description
1 polymer ?
#
loop_
_entity_poly.entity_id
_entity_poly.type
_entity_poly.pdbx_seq_one_letter_code
_entity_poly.pdbx_strand_id
1 'polypeptide(L)'
;MKQCSFPCTTVAQDRNDLATLRAHLLEGHQCLDAWLSMSRLVSDPRQRRDCLQRAAVLAPENVEIRERWLEAVLAVEPNNTLAQTRLNEIHTMRLLTDVKTSHFTEQKRARLLGQILVDMGAISSEELREVLRTQNNGMPITTDRRLGQLLLRKRKIAPVVLAQALISQQQERSSLRVAPQVLGEYLVEQGLITPQQLELVLAEQLQLDLQGQRLSLGQIIVRLNLLPSSTIERAAVEHQRTFWSQHSY
;
A
#
# COMPACT_ATOMS: atom_id res chain seq x y z
N MET A 1 13.03 15.49 43.43
CA MET A 1 13.96 14.80 42.49
C MET A 1 14.12 15.71 41.28
N LYS A 2 15.35 15.93 40.80
CA LYS A 2 15.61 16.85 39.69
C LYS A 2 15.53 16.06 38.38
N GLN A 3 14.59 16.41 37.51
CA GLN A 3 14.47 15.80 36.19
C GLN A 3 15.46 16.50 35.25
N CYS A 4 16.30 15.74 34.54
CA CYS A 4 17.24 16.31 33.58
C CYS A 4 16.55 16.61 32.25
N SER A 5 17.06 17.61 31.52
CA SER A 5 16.72 17.82 30.11
C SER A 5 17.13 16.59 29.29
N PHE A 6 16.38 16.31 28.23
CA PHE A 6 16.74 15.30 27.24
C PHE A 6 17.06 16.00 25.90
N PRO A 7 18.30 15.93 25.39
CA PRO A 7 19.49 15.31 25.98
C PRO A 7 20.09 16.11 27.17
N CYS A 8 20.80 15.43 28.06
CA CYS A 8 21.45 16.03 29.23
C CYS A 8 22.80 16.67 28.85
N THR A 9 22.96 17.95 29.13
CA THR A 9 24.18 18.72 28.77
C THR A 9 25.42 18.23 29.51
N THR A 10 25.30 17.85 30.78
CA THR A 10 26.40 17.28 31.58
C THR A 10 26.89 15.95 31.00
N VAL A 11 25.97 15.08 30.58
CA VAL A 11 26.32 13.79 29.99
C VAL A 11 26.90 13.96 28.58
N ALA A 12 26.45 14.97 27.83
CA ALA A 12 27.00 15.26 26.51
C ALA A 12 28.49 15.65 26.55
N GLN A 13 28.94 16.29 27.63
CA GLN A 13 30.33 16.69 27.82
C GLN A 13 31.20 15.50 28.30
N ASP A 14 30.72 14.74 29.29
CA ASP A 14 31.54 13.73 29.99
C ASP A 14 30.98 12.30 29.88
N ARG A 15 30.52 11.90 28.68
CA ARG A 15 29.86 10.59 28.44
C ARG A 15 30.70 9.34 28.76
N ASN A 16 32.03 9.49 28.85
CA ASN A 16 32.97 8.38 29.05
C ASN A 16 33.57 8.34 30.46
N ASP A 17 33.27 9.30 31.32
CA ASP A 17 33.81 9.34 32.67
C ASP A 17 32.79 8.78 33.68
N LEU A 18 33.10 7.61 34.24
CA LEU A 18 32.24 6.94 35.20
C LEU A 18 32.07 7.74 36.50
N ALA A 19 33.08 8.51 36.91
CA ALA A 19 33.05 9.27 38.16
C ALA A 19 32.09 10.46 38.08
N THR A 20 32.13 11.21 36.98
CA THR A 20 31.23 12.36 36.74
C THR A 20 29.78 11.90 36.57
N LEU A 21 29.54 10.81 35.84
CA LEU A 21 28.20 10.24 35.68
C LEU A 21 27.61 9.76 37.02
N ARG A 22 28.43 9.15 37.88
CA ARG A 22 28.00 8.73 39.23
C ARG A 22 27.72 9.93 40.12
N ALA A 23 28.58 10.95 40.12
CA ALA A 23 28.38 12.18 40.89
C ALA A 23 27.06 12.86 40.49
N HIS A 24 26.80 12.98 39.18
CA HIS A 24 25.56 13.55 38.64
C HIS A 24 24.30 12.81 39.14
N LEU A 25 24.35 11.48 39.22
CA LEU A 25 23.23 10.68 39.73
C LEU A 25 23.08 10.77 41.26
N LEU A 26 24.19 10.87 42.00
CA LEU A 26 24.20 11.03 43.47
C LEU A 26 23.67 12.40 43.92
N GLU A 27 23.77 13.42 43.08
CA GLU A 27 23.14 14.74 43.27
C GLU A 27 21.59 14.69 43.19
N GLY A 28 21.01 13.51 42.93
CA GLY A 28 19.57 13.28 42.93
C GLY A 28 18.89 13.52 41.58
N HIS A 29 19.68 13.52 40.49
CA HIS A 29 19.17 13.65 39.13
C HIS A 29 18.63 12.32 38.59
N GLN A 30 17.41 12.35 38.06
CA GLN A 30 16.84 11.25 37.28
C GLN A 30 17.26 11.41 35.81
N CYS A 31 18.49 11.04 35.48
CA CYS A 31 19.06 11.24 34.15
C CYS A 31 19.12 9.93 33.36
N LEU A 32 18.32 9.83 32.28
CA LEU A 32 18.33 8.68 31.37
C LEU A 32 19.69 8.48 30.70
N ASP A 33 20.27 9.57 30.17
CA ASP A 33 21.53 9.54 29.43
C ASP A 33 22.70 9.07 30.31
N ALA A 34 22.68 9.42 31.61
CA ALA A 34 23.71 8.99 32.55
C ALA A 34 23.65 7.48 32.81
N TRP A 35 22.44 6.92 33.03
CA TRP A 35 22.27 5.48 33.20
C TRP A 35 22.66 4.68 31.94
N LEU A 36 22.29 5.18 30.75
CA LEU A 36 22.68 4.56 29.48
C LEU A 36 24.19 4.61 29.26
N SER A 37 24.83 5.76 29.54
CA SER A 37 26.28 5.91 29.40
C SER A 37 27.04 5.02 30.38
N MET A 38 26.61 4.97 31.65
CA MET A 38 27.17 4.05 32.65
C MET A 38 27.05 2.57 32.25
N SER A 39 25.92 2.16 31.66
CA SER A 39 25.72 0.77 31.23
C SER A 39 26.74 0.29 30.17
N ARG A 40 27.35 1.24 29.43
CA ARG A 40 28.39 0.96 28.43
C ARG A 40 29.79 0.91 29.03
N LEU A 41 30.00 1.62 30.15
CA LEU A 41 31.31 1.73 30.82
C LEU A 41 31.54 0.61 31.84
N VAL A 42 30.47 0.04 32.38
CA VAL A 42 30.57 -0.99 33.43
C VAL A 42 30.75 -2.39 32.83
N SER A 43 31.78 -3.09 33.29
CA SER A 43 32.11 -4.45 32.83
C SER A 43 31.36 -5.57 33.57
N ASP A 44 30.92 -5.32 34.81
CA ASP A 44 30.17 -6.31 35.60
C ASP A 44 28.74 -6.47 35.07
N PRO A 45 28.32 -7.69 34.65
CA PRO A 45 26.98 -7.93 34.10
C PRO A 45 25.86 -7.57 35.08
N ARG A 46 26.07 -7.72 36.40
CA ARG A 46 25.05 -7.37 37.41
C ARG A 46 24.84 -5.86 37.47
N GLN A 47 25.92 -5.10 37.57
CA GLN A 47 25.86 -3.63 37.58
C GLN A 47 25.31 -3.07 36.27
N ARG A 48 25.67 -3.69 35.13
CA ARG A 48 25.13 -3.31 33.82
C ARG A 48 23.62 -3.52 33.74
N ARG A 49 23.12 -4.66 34.23
CA ARG A 49 21.68 -4.94 34.35
C ARG A 49 20.98 -3.88 35.20
N ASP A 50 21.55 -3.53 36.36
CA ASP A 50 20.95 -2.55 37.26
C ASP A 50 20.91 -1.14 36.66
N CYS A 51 21.95 -0.74 35.90
CA CYS A 51 21.94 0.52 35.15
C CYS A 51 20.84 0.55 34.09
N LEU A 52 20.69 -0.53 33.32
CA LEU A 52 19.68 -0.66 32.28
C LEU A 52 18.26 -0.75 32.85
N GLN A 53 18.08 -1.36 34.02
CA GLN A 53 16.80 -1.38 34.73
C GLN A 53 16.34 0.04 35.08
N ARG A 54 17.25 0.85 35.65
CA ARG A 54 16.94 2.25 35.99
C ARG A 54 16.66 3.10 34.75
N ALA A 55 17.38 2.86 33.65
CA ALA A 55 17.10 3.50 32.37
C ALA A 55 15.71 3.12 31.81
N ALA A 56 15.34 1.83 31.87
CA ALA A 56 14.05 1.34 31.39
C ALA A 56 12.86 1.90 32.20
N VAL A 57 13.03 2.11 33.51
CA VAL A 57 12.02 2.76 34.36
C VAL A 57 11.81 4.22 33.96
N LEU A 58 12.88 4.93 33.59
CA LEU A 58 12.80 6.34 33.16
C LEU A 58 12.22 6.51 31.74
N ALA A 59 12.31 5.48 30.90
CA ALA A 59 11.83 5.49 29.52
C ALA A 59 11.06 4.21 29.16
N PRO A 60 9.87 3.99 29.74
CA PRO A 60 9.12 2.74 29.60
C PRO A 60 8.65 2.46 28.16
N GLU A 61 8.44 3.52 27.36
CA GLU A 61 8.04 3.42 25.95
C GLU A 61 9.22 3.11 25.01
N ASN A 62 10.47 3.20 25.49
CA ASN A 62 11.63 2.97 24.65
C ASN A 62 11.94 1.47 24.54
N VAL A 63 11.52 0.88 23.42
CA VAL A 63 11.66 -0.56 23.13
C VAL A 63 13.14 -1.00 23.08
N GLU A 64 14.06 -0.15 22.60
CA GLU A 64 15.49 -0.48 22.51
C GLU A 64 16.13 -0.61 23.90
N ILE A 65 15.76 0.27 24.83
CA ILE A 65 16.26 0.23 26.21
C ILE A 65 15.72 -1.02 26.92
N ARG A 66 14.43 -1.33 26.70
CA ARG A 66 13.79 -2.52 27.28
C ARG A 66 14.42 -3.82 26.78
N GLU A 67 14.72 -3.92 25.49
CA GLU A 67 15.43 -5.06 24.91
C GLU A 67 16.82 -5.24 25.54
N ARG A 68 17.64 -4.17 25.58
CA ARG A 68 18.97 -4.22 26.20
C ARG A 68 18.92 -4.64 27.67
N TRP A 69 17.90 -4.19 28.40
CA TRP A 69 17.69 -4.64 29.78
C TRP A 69 17.37 -6.13 29.86
N LEU A 70 16.48 -6.66 29.01
CA LEU A 70 16.15 -8.08 28.96
C LEU A 70 17.37 -8.95 28.62
N GLU A 71 18.21 -8.52 27.68
CA GLU A 71 19.49 -9.16 27.38
C GLU A 71 20.43 -9.18 28.59
N ALA A 72 20.53 -8.06 29.31
CA ALA A 72 21.35 -7.97 30.52
C ALA A 72 20.79 -8.82 31.67
N VAL A 73 19.47 -9.02 31.76
CA VAL A 73 18.85 -9.96 32.70
C VAL A 73 19.27 -11.39 32.36
N LEU A 74 19.17 -11.80 31.09
CA LEU A 74 19.56 -13.16 30.66
C LEU A 74 21.07 -13.43 30.81
N ALA A 75 21.92 -12.40 30.71
CA ALA A 75 23.35 -12.51 30.97
C ALA A 75 23.68 -12.85 32.44
N VAL A 76 22.82 -12.44 33.38
CA VAL A 76 22.97 -12.74 34.82
C VAL A 76 22.19 -14.00 35.21
N GLU A 77 21.01 -14.19 34.61
CA GLU A 77 20.03 -15.25 34.91
C GLU A 77 19.58 -15.93 33.61
N PRO A 78 20.37 -16.88 33.07
CA PRO A 78 20.09 -17.49 31.75
C PRO A 78 18.79 -18.33 31.74
N ASN A 79 18.34 -18.78 32.91
CA ASN A 79 17.11 -19.59 33.04
C ASN A 79 15.85 -18.74 33.25
N ASN A 80 15.91 -17.42 33.09
CA ASN A 80 14.79 -16.52 33.29
C ASN A 80 13.80 -16.60 32.10
N THR A 81 12.80 -17.48 32.22
CA THR A 81 11.81 -17.76 31.17
C THR A 81 10.96 -16.53 30.82
N LEU A 82 10.68 -15.65 31.78
CA LEU A 82 9.93 -14.41 31.56
C LEU A 82 10.75 -13.46 30.68
N ALA A 83 12.02 -13.25 30.99
CA ALA A 83 12.90 -12.38 30.22
C ALA A 83 13.07 -12.92 28.78
N GLN A 84 13.26 -14.23 28.63
CA GLN A 84 13.37 -14.89 27.32
C GLN A 84 12.09 -14.71 26.49
N THR A 85 10.92 -14.91 27.09
CA THR A 85 9.63 -14.79 26.40
C THR A 85 9.42 -13.36 25.90
N ARG A 86 9.68 -12.36 26.75
CA ARG A 86 9.56 -10.94 26.39
C ARG A 86 10.55 -10.54 25.29
N LEU A 87 11.78 -11.06 25.33
CA LEU A 87 12.77 -10.80 24.29
C LEU A 87 12.34 -11.40 22.95
N ASN A 88 11.83 -12.64 22.97
CA ASN A 88 11.28 -13.31 21.79
C ASN A 88 10.06 -12.56 21.22
N GLU A 89 9.17 -12.01 22.06
CA GLU A 89 8.05 -11.17 21.61
C GLU A 89 8.56 -9.92 20.86
N ILE A 90 9.56 -9.23 21.41
CA ILE A 90 10.15 -8.04 20.79
C ILE A 90 10.82 -8.39 19.45
N HIS A 91 11.59 -9.47 19.42
CA HIS A 91 12.25 -9.95 18.20
C HIS A 91 11.24 -10.40 17.15
N THR A 92 10.20 -11.13 17.55
CA THR A 92 9.11 -11.54 16.65
C THR A 92 8.41 -10.33 16.08
N MET A 93 8.10 -9.33 16.91
CA MET A 93 7.48 -8.09 16.45
C MET A 93 8.39 -7.32 15.48
N ARG A 94 9.71 -7.29 15.73
CA ARG A 94 10.69 -6.68 14.80
C ARG A 94 10.76 -7.41 13.47
N LEU A 95 10.88 -8.73 13.51
CA LEU A 95 10.82 -9.59 12.33
C LEU A 95 9.51 -9.36 11.58
N LEU A 96 8.37 -9.22 12.27
CA LEU A 96 7.10 -8.89 11.63
C LEU A 96 7.11 -7.48 11.03
N THR A 97 7.74 -6.47 11.62
CA THR A 97 7.91 -5.14 10.99
C THR A 97 8.83 -5.16 9.78
N ASP A 98 9.95 -5.89 9.85
CA ASP A 98 10.90 -6.01 8.74
C ASP A 98 10.29 -6.85 7.61
N VAL A 99 9.59 -7.93 7.94
CA VAL A 99 8.80 -8.75 7.00
C VAL A 99 7.58 -7.97 6.45
N LYS A 100 7.00 -7.05 7.23
CA LYS A 100 5.94 -6.13 6.74
C LYS A 100 6.42 -5.17 5.66
N THR A 101 7.72 -5.00 5.43
CA THR A 101 8.22 -4.22 4.28
C THR A 101 8.39 -5.03 2.99
N SER A 102 8.45 -6.37 3.06
CA SER A 102 8.68 -7.22 1.87
C SER A 102 7.52 -8.17 1.54
N HIS A 103 6.68 -8.54 2.51
CA HIS A 103 5.55 -9.46 2.29
C HIS A 103 4.16 -8.85 2.52
N PHE A 104 4.09 -7.58 2.94
CA PHE A 104 2.96 -6.71 2.67
C PHE A 104 3.31 -5.74 1.54
N THR A 105 3.73 -6.26 0.38
CA THR A 105 3.05 -5.76 -0.81
C THR A 105 1.57 -6.01 -0.54
N GLU A 106 0.86 -4.97 -0.12
CA GLU A 106 -0.50 -4.72 -0.58
C GLU A 106 -0.56 -5.37 -1.96
N GLN A 107 -1.29 -6.47 -2.12
CA GLN A 107 -1.51 -7.03 -3.44
C GLN A 107 -1.85 -5.81 -4.27
N LYS A 108 -0.97 -5.37 -5.18
CA LYS A 108 -1.23 -4.22 -6.02
C LYS A 108 -2.44 -4.66 -6.80
N ARG A 109 -3.63 -4.33 -6.31
CA ARG A 109 -4.87 -4.57 -6.99
C ARG A 109 -4.95 -3.40 -7.93
N ALA A 110 -5.23 -3.68 -9.20
CA ALA A 110 -5.52 -2.59 -10.12
C ALA A 110 -6.56 -1.69 -9.48
N ARG A 111 -6.30 -0.38 -9.49
CA ARG A 111 -7.19 0.58 -8.86
C ARG A 111 -8.59 0.46 -9.46
N LEU A 112 -9.60 0.71 -8.63
CA LEU A 112 -10.97 0.71 -9.12
C LEU A 112 -11.17 1.91 -10.03
N LEU A 113 -12.03 1.78 -11.05
CA LEU A 113 -12.31 2.85 -12.01
C LEU A 113 -12.69 4.17 -11.32
N GLY A 114 -13.48 4.10 -10.24
CA GLY A 114 -13.84 5.27 -9.44
C GLY A 114 -12.64 5.97 -8.80
N GLN A 115 -11.66 5.22 -8.30
CA GLN A 115 -10.43 5.79 -7.72
C GLN A 115 -9.58 6.45 -8.81
N ILE A 116 -9.43 5.79 -9.96
CA ILE A 116 -8.68 6.34 -11.11
C ILE A 116 -9.30 7.67 -11.56
N LEU A 117 -10.63 7.75 -11.66
CA LEU A 117 -11.33 8.99 -12.02
C LEU A 117 -11.14 10.12 -11.00
N VAL A 118 -11.04 9.81 -9.70
CA VAL A 118 -10.74 10.80 -8.66
C VAL A 118 -9.29 11.26 -8.74
N ASP A 119 -8.34 10.33 -8.91
CA ASP A 119 -6.91 10.63 -9.01
C ASP A 119 -6.58 11.46 -10.26
N MET A 120 -7.30 11.23 -11.36
CA MET A 120 -7.21 12.06 -12.57
C MET A 120 -7.84 13.45 -12.41
N GLY A 121 -8.52 13.73 -11.28
CA GLY A 121 -9.26 14.97 -11.06
C GLY A 121 -10.53 15.10 -11.90
N ALA A 122 -11.02 14.00 -12.49
CA ALA A 122 -12.21 14.01 -13.34
C ALA A 122 -13.51 14.14 -12.53
N ILE A 123 -13.52 13.62 -11.30
CA ILE A 123 -14.63 13.71 -10.35
C ILE A 123 -14.08 13.89 -8.93
N SER A 124 -14.87 14.51 -8.06
CA SER A 124 -14.57 14.56 -6.63
C SER A 124 -14.95 13.27 -5.89
N SER A 125 -14.37 13.07 -4.71
CA SER A 125 -14.71 11.94 -3.83
C SER A 125 -16.16 11.99 -3.33
N GLU A 126 -16.76 13.17 -3.25
CA GLU A 126 -18.18 13.35 -2.93
C GLU A 126 -19.08 12.91 -4.10
N GLU A 127 -18.75 13.33 -5.32
CA GLU A 127 -19.49 12.93 -6.53
C GLU A 127 -19.43 11.42 -6.78
N LEU A 128 -18.27 10.80 -6.54
CA LEU A 128 -18.14 9.33 -6.60
C LEU A 128 -19.10 8.66 -5.60
N ARG A 129 -19.18 9.15 -4.36
CA ARG A 129 -20.09 8.62 -3.33
C ARG A 129 -21.56 8.78 -3.73
N GLU A 130 -21.94 9.91 -4.30
CA GLU A 130 -23.31 10.15 -4.78
C GLU A 130 -23.73 9.17 -5.88
N VAL A 131 -22.84 8.91 -6.85
CA VAL A 131 -23.12 8.00 -7.97
C VAL A 131 -23.17 6.55 -7.49
N LEU A 132 -22.30 6.15 -6.56
CA LEU A 132 -22.35 4.82 -5.96
C LEU A 132 -23.63 4.59 -5.16
N ARG A 133 -24.13 5.60 -4.43
CA ARG A 133 -25.45 5.52 -3.77
C ARG A 133 -26.55 5.28 -4.81
N THR A 134 -26.54 6.02 -5.92
CA THR A 134 -27.50 5.87 -7.02
C THR A 134 -27.45 4.45 -7.62
N GLN A 135 -26.25 3.89 -7.78
CA GLN A 135 -26.05 2.54 -8.29
C GLN A 135 -26.59 1.48 -7.32
N ASN A 136 -26.40 1.66 -6.00
CA ASN A 136 -26.73 0.70 -4.95
C ASN A 136 -28.19 0.75 -4.45
N ASN A 137 -29.10 1.39 -5.19
CA ASN A 137 -30.53 1.49 -4.85
C ASN A 137 -31.33 0.16 -4.98
N GLY A 138 -30.72 -1.00 -4.72
CA GLY A 138 -31.39 -2.31 -4.65
C GLY A 138 -31.90 -2.91 -5.98
N MET A 139 -31.65 -2.24 -7.10
CA MET A 139 -32.05 -2.69 -8.43
C MET A 139 -30.87 -3.38 -9.16
N PRO A 140 -31.13 -4.33 -10.09
CA PRO A 140 -30.09 -5.01 -10.86
C PRO A 140 -29.18 -4.03 -11.60
N ILE A 141 -27.87 -4.28 -11.57
CA ILE A 141 -26.90 -3.48 -12.33
C ILE A 141 -27.01 -3.84 -13.80
N THR A 142 -27.69 -3.01 -14.57
CA THR A 142 -27.71 -3.06 -16.04
C THR A 142 -26.53 -2.27 -16.62
N THR A 143 -26.26 -2.42 -17.93
CA THR A 143 -25.23 -1.65 -18.66
C THR A 143 -25.31 -0.16 -18.37
N ASP A 144 -26.55 0.33 -18.36
CA ASP A 144 -27.00 1.71 -18.15
C ASP A 144 -26.77 2.22 -16.72
N ARG A 145 -26.49 1.31 -15.78
CA ARG A 145 -26.21 1.58 -14.36
C ARG A 145 -24.75 1.36 -14.00
N ARG A 146 -23.88 1.04 -14.96
CA ARG A 146 -22.44 1.01 -14.73
C ARG A 146 -21.95 2.41 -14.36
N LEU A 147 -20.97 2.48 -13.47
CA LEU A 147 -20.45 3.74 -12.92
C LEU A 147 -20.11 4.75 -14.03
N GLY A 148 -19.35 4.31 -15.03
CA GLY A 148 -18.96 5.16 -16.17
C GLY A 148 -20.15 5.68 -16.98
N GLN A 149 -21.16 4.86 -17.24
CA GLN A 149 -22.35 5.29 -17.99
C GLN A 149 -23.21 6.28 -17.19
N LEU A 150 -23.34 6.08 -15.87
CA LEU A 150 -24.03 7.02 -14.99
C LEU A 150 -23.33 8.39 -14.98
N LEU A 151 -22.00 8.40 -14.91
CA LEU A 151 -21.20 9.63 -14.93
C LEU A 151 -21.32 10.38 -16.26
N LEU A 152 -21.32 9.67 -17.40
CA LEU A 152 -21.52 10.27 -18.72
C LEU A 152 -22.93 10.87 -18.86
N ARG A 153 -23.98 10.14 -18.45
CA ARG A 153 -25.37 10.64 -18.51
C ARG A 153 -25.61 11.85 -17.62
N LYS A 154 -25.02 11.86 -16.42
CA LYS A 154 -25.03 13.02 -15.52
C LYS A 154 -24.12 14.17 -16.03
N ARG A 155 -23.45 14.02 -17.18
CA ARG A 155 -22.48 14.97 -17.76
C ARG A 155 -21.37 15.36 -16.78
N LYS A 156 -21.00 14.43 -15.89
CA LYS A 156 -19.94 14.62 -14.89
C LYS A 156 -18.55 14.37 -15.45
N ILE A 157 -18.45 13.55 -16.49
CA ILE A 157 -17.20 13.27 -17.21
C ILE A 157 -17.44 13.30 -18.72
N ALA A 158 -16.39 13.53 -19.49
CA ALA A 158 -16.40 13.41 -20.94
C ALA A 158 -16.09 11.95 -21.39
N PRO A 159 -16.56 11.51 -22.58
CA PRO A 159 -16.24 10.20 -23.14
C PRO A 159 -14.75 9.87 -23.17
N VAL A 160 -13.93 10.84 -23.59
CA VAL A 160 -12.46 10.71 -23.65
C VAL A 160 -11.86 10.44 -22.27
N VAL A 161 -12.33 11.14 -21.23
CA VAL A 161 -11.83 10.97 -19.86
C VAL A 161 -12.18 9.57 -19.32
N LEU A 162 -13.37 9.07 -19.62
CA LEU A 162 -13.74 7.71 -19.25
C LEU A 162 -12.90 6.66 -19.99
N ALA A 163 -12.65 6.86 -21.29
CA ALA A 163 -11.80 5.98 -22.08
C ALA A 163 -10.37 5.93 -21.51
N GLN A 164 -9.78 7.08 -21.19
CA GLN A 164 -8.47 7.18 -20.55
C GLN A 164 -8.41 6.44 -19.21
N ALA A 165 -9.43 6.61 -18.36
CA ALA A 165 -9.49 5.91 -17.08
C ALA A 165 -9.59 4.38 -17.25
N LEU A 166 -10.32 3.90 -18.26
CA LEU A 166 -10.41 2.48 -18.60
C LEU A 166 -9.08 1.92 -19.12
N ILE A 167 -8.36 2.66 -19.97
CA ILE A 167 -7.03 2.27 -20.46
C ILE A 167 -6.02 2.23 -19.30
N SER A 168 -6.02 3.23 -18.42
CA SER A 168 -5.17 3.24 -17.24
C SER A 168 -5.45 2.02 -16.35
N GLN A 169 -6.73 1.69 -16.15
CA GLN A 169 -7.12 0.50 -15.38
C GLN A 169 -6.63 -0.78 -16.04
N GLN A 170 -6.81 -0.92 -17.36
CA GLN A 170 -6.31 -2.06 -18.13
C GLN A 170 -4.79 -2.21 -18.00
N GLN A 171 -4.03 -1.13 -18.16
CA GLN A 171 -2.57 -1.16 -18.09
C GLN A 171 -2.09 -1.60 -16.71
N GLU A 172 -2.74 -1.13 -15.63
CA GLU A 172 -2.47 -1.60 -14.28
C GLU A 172 -2.77 -3.10 -14.15
N ARG A 173 -3.89 -3.59 -14.66
CA ARG A 173 -4.25 -5.03 -14.62
C ARG A 173 -3.26 -5.90 -15.39
N SER A 174 -2.85 -5.46 -16.58
CA SER A 174 -1.90 -6.18 -17.42
C SER A 174 -0.52 -6.24 -16.76
N SER A 175 -0.08 -5.15 -16.10
CA SER A 175 1.17 -5.14 -15.31
C SER A 175 1.17 -6.16 -14.16
N LEU A 176 -0.02 -6.53 -13.69
CA LEU A 176 -0.24 -7.52 -12.65
C LEU A 176 -0.45 -8.95 -13.20
N ARG A 177 -0.26 -9.14 -14.52
CA ARG A 177 -0.48 -10.40 -15.24
C ARG A 177 -1.90 -10.97 -15.06
N VAL A 178 -2.88 -10.09 -14.89
CA VAL A 178 -4.30 -10.48 -14.90
C VAL A 178 -4.70 -10.72 -16.35
N ALA A 179 -5.28 -11.90 -16.64
CA ALA A 179 -5.72 -12.25 -17.98
C ALA A 179 -6.74 -11.22 -18.55
N PRO A 180 -6.69 -10.95 -19.86
CA PRO A 180 -7.59 -10.01 -20.51
C PRO A 180 -9.01 -10.54 -20.42
N GLN A 181 -9.95 -9.67 -20.03
CA GLN A 181 -11.35 -10.06 -19.84
C GLN A 181 -12.25 -9.61 -20.98
N VAL A 182 -11.80 -8.65 -21.79
CA VAL A 182 -12.58 -8.10 -22.89
C VAL A 182 -11.77 -8.06 -24.17
N LEU A 183 -12.48 -8.11 -25.31
CA LEU A 183 -11.87 -8.13 -26.64
C LEU A 183 -10.89 -6.97 -26.86
N GLY A 184 -11.21 -5.76 -26.38
CA GLY A 184 -10.31 -4.61 -26.49
C GLY A 184 -8.97 -4.83 -25.78
N GLU A 185 -9.00 -5.41 -24.58
CA GLU A 185 -7.79 -5.73 -23.81
C GLU A 185 -6.95 -6.77 -24.55
N TYR A 186 -7.62 -7.81 -25.07
CA TYR A 186 -6.98 -8.87 -25.84
C TYR A 186 -6.28 -8.33 -27.09
N LEU A 187 -6.93 -7.45 -27.86
CA LEU A 187 -6.33 -6.85 -29.07
C LEU A 187 -5.06 -6.05 -28.76
N VAL A 188 -5.00 -5.39 -27.61
CA VAL A 188 -3.80 -4.66 -27.16
C VAL A 188 -2.69 -5.63 -26.72
N GLU A 189 -3.03 -6.66 -25.96
CA GLU A 189 -2.04 -7.65 -25.49
C GLU A 189 -1.43 -8.46 -26.64
N GLN A 190 -2.22 -8.77 -27.68
CA GLN A 190 -1.70 -9.41 -28.90
C GLN A 190 -0.95 -8.44 -29.82
N GLY A 191 -0.83 -7.16 -29.45
CA GLY A 191 -0.15 -6.13 -30.26
C GLY A 191 -0.87 -5.79 -31.57
N LEU A 192 -2.15 -6.13 -31.71
CA LEU A 192 -2.95 -5.85 -32.90
C LEU A 192 -3.37 -4.38 -32.98
N ILE A 193 -3.56 -3.74 -31.81
CA ILE A 193 -3.77 -2.29 -31.69
C ILE A 193 -2.94 -1.76 -30.51
N THR A 194 -2.62 -0.47 -30.55
CA THR A 194 -1.96 0.23 -29.44
C THR A 194 -2.97 0.67 -28.36
N PRO A 195 -2.55 0.88 -27.11
CA PRO A 195 -3.41 1.44 -26.07
C PRO A 195 -4.07 2.77 -26.48
N GLN A 196 -3.34 3.62 -27.20
CA GLN A 196 -3.84 4.91 -27.69
C GLN A 196 -4.92 4.74 -28.77
N GLN A 197 -4.76 3.74 -29.65
CA GLN A 197 -5.80 3.39 -30.62
C GLN A 197 -7.05 2.82 -29.94
N LEU A 198 -6.89 2.01 -28.89
CA LEU A 198 -8.02 1.52 -28.11
C LEU A 198 -8.72 2.66 -27.36
N GLU A 199 -7.98 3.62 -26.80
CA GLU A 199 -8.55 4.84 -26.19
C GLU A 199 -9.46 5.58 -27.17
N LEU A 200 -8.97 5.81 -28.40
CA LEU A 200 -9.73 6.48 -29.45
C LEU A 200 -11.03 5.72 -29.79
N VAL A 201 -10.93 4.40 -29.97
CA VAL A 201 -12.07 3.52 -30.27
C VAL A 201 -13.11 3.57 -29.14
N LEU A 202 -12.67 3.50 -27.88
CA LEU A 202 -13.55 3.56 -26.71
C LEU A 202 -14.22 4.93 -26.58
N ALA A 203 -13.48 6.01 -26.81
CA ALA A 203 -14.04 7.36 -26.79
C ALA A 203 -15.14 7.54 -27.85
N GLU A 204 -14.90 7.06 -29.07
CA GLU A 204 -15.89 7.07 -30.16
C GLU A 204 -17.10 6.20 -29.82
N GLN A 205 -16.90 5.01 -29.25
CA GLN A 205 -17.99 4.13 -28.82
C GLN A 205 -18.90 4.81 -27.79
N LEU A 206 -18.29 5.41 -26.77
CA LEU A 206 -19.01 6.11 -25.70
C LEU A 206 -19.77 7.34 -26.24
N GLN A 207 -19.19 8.04 -27.22
CA GLN A 207 -19.84 9.17 -27.87
C GLN A 207 -21.06 8.74 -28.71
N LEU A 208 -20.92 7.67 -29.50
CA LEU A 208 -22.03 7.12 -30.30
C LEU A 208 -23.15 6.58 -29.41
N ASP A 209 -22.79 5.91 -28.30
CA ASP A 209 -23.75 5.44 -27.30
C ASP A 209 -24.58 6.59 -26.70
N LEU A 210 -23.95 7.75 -26.45
CA LEU A 210 -24.67 8.96 -25.98
C LEU A 210 -25.62 9.54 -27.04
N GLN A 211 -25.33 9.31 -28.32
CA GLN A 211 -26.19 9.69 -29.45
C GLN A 211 -27.27 8.64 -29.75
N GLY A 212 -27.33 7.55 -28.95
CA GLY A 212 -28.27 6.45 -29.14
C GLY A 212 -27.86 5.45 -30.23
N GLN A 213 -26.65 5.59 -30.80
CA GLN A 213 -26.11 4.68 -31.80
C GLN A 213 -25.22 3.64 -31.14
N ARG A 214 -25.74 2.42 -30.96
CA ARG A 214 -24.96 1.32 -30.38
C ARG A 214 -24.17 0.61 -31.47
N LEU A 215 -22.87 0.88 -31.53
CA LEU A 215 -21.92 0.14 -32.37
C LEU A 215 -21.02 -0.75 -31.51
N SER A 216 -20.71 -1.94 -32.05
CA SER A 216 -19.74 -2.82 -31.40
C SER A 216 -18.32 -2.26 -31.54
N LEU A 217 -17.45 -2.61 -30.58
CA LEU A 217 -16.04 -2.21 -30.62
C LEU A 217 -15.39 -2.62 -31.95
N GLY A 218 -15.70 -3.82 -32.44
CA GLY A 218 -15.21 -4.32 -33.73
C GLY A 218 -15.67 -3.47 -34.92
N GLN A 219 -16.94 -3.06 -34.96
CA GLN A 219 -17.46 -2.19 -36.03
C GLN A 219 -16.75 -0.83 -36.06
N ILE A 220 -16.46 -0.27 -34.88
CA ILE A 220 -15.76 1.01 -34.76
C ILE A 220 -14.31 0.89 -35.21
N ILE A 221 -13.62 -0.20 -34.84
CA ILE A 221 -12.24 -0.46 -35.28
C ILE A 221 -12.15 -0.55 -36.81
N VAL A 222 -13.10 -1.23 -37.45
CA VAL A 222 -13.19 -1.29 -38.93
C VAL A 222 -13.47 0.09 -39.51
N ARG A 223 -14.43 0.83 -38.94
CA ARG A 223 -14.80 2.18 -39.39
C ARG A 223 -13.61 3.16 -39.31
N LEU A 224 -12.78 3.03 -38.29
CA LEU A 224 -11.56 3.82 -38.10
C LEU A 224 -10.37 3.30 -38.93
N ASN A 225 -10.56 2.28 -39.77
CA ASN A 225 -9.51 1.63 -40.58
C ASN A 225 -8.31 1.15 -39.76
N LEU A 226 -8.51 0.78 -38.49
CA LEU A 226 -7.43 0.31 -37.62
C LEU A 226 -7.10 -1.16 -37.90
N LEU A 227 -8.13 -1.98 -38.11
CA LEU A 227 -7.99 -3.40 -38.46
C LEU A 227 -9.10 -3.85 -39.42
N PRO A 228 -8.83 -4.81 -40.31
CA PRO A 228 -9.86 -5.42 -41.14
C PRO A 228 -10.77 -6.34 -40.31
N SER A 229 -12.02 -6.48 -40.73
CA SER A 229 -13.04 -7.30 -40.07
C SER A 229 -12.58 -8.75 -39.84
N SER A 230 -11.91 -9.34 -40.82
CA SER A 230 -11.36 -10.71 -40.74
C SER A 230 -10.34 -10.90 -39.62
N THR A 231 -9.61 -9.87 -39.22
CA THR A 231 -8.66 -9.96 -38.11
C THR A 231 -9.36 -9.84 -36.76
N ILE A 232 -10.40 -9.02 -36.68
CA ILE A 232 -11.22 -8.87 -35.47
C ILE A 232 -12.01 -10.15 -35.19
N GLU A 233 -12.61 -10.75 -36.22
CA GLU A 233 -13.36 -12.01 -36.10
C GLU A 233 -12.47 -13.15 -35.60
N ARG A 234 -11.26 -13.30 -36.16
CA ARG A 234 -10.27 -14.29 -35.68
C ARG A 234 -9.90 -14.04 -34.22
N ALA A 235 -9.54 -12.81 -33.87
CA ALA A 235 -9.19 -12.45 -32.50
C ALA A 235 -10.35 -12.70 -31.51
N ALA A 236 -11.60 -12.44 -31.92
CA ALA A 236 -12.76 -12.71 -31.08
C ALA A 236 -12.99 -14.21 -30.83
N VAL A 237 -12.81 -15.05 -31.85
CA VAL A 237 -12.90 -16.51 -31.73
C VAL A 237 -11.78 -17.05 -30.82
N GLU A 238 -10.55 -16.56 -30.99
CA GLU A 238 -9.41 -16.94 -30.16
C GLU A 238 -9.62 -16.54 -28.69
N HIS A 239 -10.01 -15.29 -28.44
CA HIS A 239 -10.34 -14.81 -27.10
C HIS A 239 -11.44 -15.65 -26.44
N GLN A 240 -12.50 -15.98 -27.18
CA GLN A 240 -13.58 -16.84 -26.67
C GLN A 240 -13.03 -18.22 -26.26
N ARG A 241 -12.23 -18.86 -27.11
CA ARG A 241 -11.61 -20.17 -26.79
C ARG A 241 -10.72 -20.11 -25.56
N THR A 242 -9.86 -19.10 -25.46
CA THR A 242 -8.98 -18.90 -24.29
C THR A 242 -9.81 -18.72 -23.02
N PHE A 243 -10.88 -17.91 -23.09
CA PHE A 243 -11.79 -17.70 -21.97
C PHE A 243 -12.46 -19.00 -21.49
N TRP A 244 -13.02 -19.82 -22.40
CA TRP A 244 -13.66 -21.09 -22.04
C TRP A 244 -12.66 -22.14 -21.51
N SER A 245 -11.43 -22.17 -22.04
CA SER A 245 -10.39 -23.09 -21.54
C SER A 245 -9.97 -22.82 -20.09
N GLN A 246 -10.10 -21.56 -19.64
CA GLN A 246 -9.74 -21.15 -18.27
C GLN A 246 -10.90 -21.32 -17.27
N HIS A 247 -12.14 -21.40 -17.74
CA HIS A 247 -13.35 -21.46 -16.91
C HIS A 247 -14.13 -22.78 -16.99
N SER A 248 -13.64 -23.75 -17.78
CA SER A 248 -14.21 -25.10 -17.84
C SER A 248 -13.55 -26.00 -16.78
N TYR A 249 -14.15 -26.05 -15.59
CA TYR A 249 -13.95 -27.08 -14.56
C TYR A 249 -15.27 -27.78 -14.28
#